data_AF-A0A7T3DGE3-F1
#
_entry.id   AF-A0A7T3DGE3-F1
#
_cell.length_a   1.000
_cell.length_b   1.000
_cell.length_c   1.000
_cell.angle_alpha   90.00
_cell.angle_beta   90.00
_cell.angle_gamma   90.00
#
_symmetry.space_group_name_H-M   'P 1'
#
loop_
_entity.id
_entity.type
_entity.pdbx_description
1 polymer ?
#
loop_
_entity_poly.entity_id
_entity_poly.type
_entity_poly.pdbx_seq_one_letter_code
_entity_poly.pdbx_strand_id
1 'polypeptide(L)' 'MGLYSHYTTDQLTAMRDRLSVAFEQRLTGPASAAGHGRSVQFQQDGGRQLQQQIIAINEELLRRAGGGSRRPIYLA' A
#
# COMPACT_ATOMS: atom_id res chain seq x y z
N MET A 1 2.29 10.84 15.94
CA MET A 1 3.15 11.20 14.79
C MET A 1 3.06 10.04 13.81
N GLY A 2 2.53 10.25 12.59
CA GLY A 2 2.28 9.17 11.62
C GLY A 2 3.57 8.70 10.95
N LEU A 3 3.59 7.44 10.47
CA LEU A 3 4.76 6.84 9.78
C LEU A 3 5.29 7.68 8.60
N TYR A 4 4.47 8.58 8.06
CA TYR A 4 4.74 9.35 6.86
C TYR A 4 4.84 10.87 7.10
N SER A 5 4.86 11.29 8.37
CA SER A 5 4.84 12.72 8.71
C SER A 5 6.10 13.47 8.26
N HIS A 6 7.23 12.79 8.04
CA HIS A 6 8.48 13.39 7.57
C HIS A 6 8.60 13.50 6.04
N TYR A 7 7.68 12.90 5.28
CA TYR A 7 7.67 13.03 3.83
C TYR A 7 6.88 14.26 3.40
N THR A 8 7.29 14.88 2.30
CA THR A 8 6.49 15.91 1.61
C THR A 8 5.37 15.25 0.80
N THR A 9 4.35 16.01 0.43
CA THR A 9 3.23 15.52 -0.41
C THR A 9 3.73 14.96 -1.75
N ASP A 10 4.73 15.61 -2.34
CA ASP A 10 5.35 15.16 -3.60
C ASP A 10 6.07 13.81 -3.42
N GLN A 11 6.85 13.67 -2.36
CA GLN A 11 7.52 12.40 -2.01
C GLN A 11 6.52 11.28 -1.74
N LEU A 12 5.39 11.56 -1.09
CA LEU A 12 4.32 10.58 -0.87
C LEU A 12 3.65 10.16 -2.18
N THR A 13 3.45 11.10 -3.10
CA THR A 13 2.86 10.82 -4.42
C THR A 13 3.81 9.94 -5.25
N ALA A 14 5.10 10.26 -5.26
CA ALA A 14 6.12 9.44 -5.93
C ALA A 14 6.25 8.04 -5.30
N MET A 15 6.13 7.93 -3.98
CA MET A 15 6.16 6.64 -3.28
C MET A 15 4.94 5.78 -3.62
N ARG A 16 3.73 6.38 -3.64
CA ARG A 16 2.50 5.71 -4.06
C ARG A 16 2.61 5.17 -5.49
N ASP A 17 3.14 5.96 -6.41
CA ASP A 17 3.29 5.58 -7.82
C ASP A 17 4.21 4.36 -7.97
N ARG A 18 5.40 4.41 -7.35
CA ARG A 18 6.34 3.28 -7.32
C ARG A 18 5.74 2.01 -6.71
N LEU A 19 5.00 2.13 -5.61
CA LEU A 19 4.35 0.99 -4.97
C LEU A 19 3.22 0.42 -5.83
N SER A 20 2.50 1.27 -6.57
CA SER A 20 1.43 0.83 -7.48
C SER A 20 2.01 0.06 -8.66
N VAL A 21 3.10 0.55 -9.26
CA VAL A 21 3.83 -0.17 -10.32
C VAL A 21 4.37 -1.51 -9.80
N ALA A 22 4.95 -1.54 -8.60
CA ALA A 22 5.44 -2.78 -8.00
C ALA A 22 4.30 -3.79 -7.72
N PHE A 23 3.14 -3.29 -7.32
CA PHE A 23 1.94 -4.10 -7.11
C PHE A 23 1.42 -4.67 -8.44
N GLU A 24 1.32 -3.84 -9.48
CA GLU A 24 0.93 -4.26 -10.83
C GLU A 24 1.91 -5.28 -11.41
N GLN A 25 3.22 -5.04 -11.33
CA GLN A 25 4.24 -5.99 -11.79
C GLN A 25 4.16 -7.34 -11.09
N ARG A 26 3.73 -7.38 -9.83
CA ARG A 26 3.52 -8.63 -9.09
C ARG A 26 2.24 -9.33 -9.53
N LEU A 27 1.22 -8.58 -9.93
CA LEU A 27 -0.05 -9.11 -10.43
C LEU A 27 0.09 -9.62 -11.87
N THR A 28 0.85 -8.91 -12.72
CA THR A 28 1.03 -9.19 -14.15
C THR A 28 2.27 -10.00 -14.47
N GLY A 29 3.23 -10.08 -13.53
CA GLY A 29 4.41 -10.93 -13.67
C GLY A 29 4.03 -12.41 -13.70
N PRO A 30 4.89 -13.30 -14.25
CA PRO A 30 4.62 -14.73 -14.26
C PRO A 30 4.47 -15.23 -12.82
N ALA A 31 3.24 -15.55 -12.42
CA ALA A 31 2.89 -16.03 -11.09
C ALA A 31 3.41 -17.46 -10.80
N SER A 32 4.42 -17.94 -11.53
CA SER A 32 4.82 -19.35 -11.52
C SER A 32 6.28 -19.55 -11.94
N ALA A 33 7.14 -19.79 -10.95
CA ALA A 33 8.09 -20.88 -11.02
C ALA A 33 7.97 -21.65 -9.69
N ALA A 34 7.39 -22.84 -9.77
CA ALA A 34 7.09 -23.71 -8.65
C ALA A 34 8.36 -24.04 -7.83
N GLY A 35 8.26 -23.97 -6.51
CA GLY A 35 9.31 -24.39 -5.59
C GLY A 35 8.74 -24.85 -4.26
N HIS A 36 8.12 -26.03 -4.26
CA HIS A 36 7.95 -26.86 -3.06
C HIS A 36 7.16 -26.22 -1.89
N GLY A 37 5.83 -26.07 -2.03
CA GLY A 37 4.87 -25.88 -0.92
C GLY A 37 4.98 -24.63 -0.04
N ARG A 38 6.05 -23.84 -0.15
CA ARG A 38 6.42 -22.77 0.77
C ARG A 38 6.42 -21.39 0.12
N SER A 39 6.35 -21.31 -1.21
CA SER A 39 6.52 -20.07 -2.00
C SER A 39 5.27 -19.19 -2.08
N VAL A 40 4.08 -19.79 -2.05
CA VAL A 40 2.80 -19.07 -2.20
C VAL A 40 2.47 -18.17 -1.00
N GLN A 41 2.86 -18.55 0.22
CA GLN A 41 2.60 -17.76 1.43
C GLN A 41 3.44 -16.47 1.46
N PHE A 42 4.74 -16.53 1.11
CA PHE A 42 5.58 -15.33 0.97
C PHE A 42 5.07 -14.40 -0.14
N GLN A 43 4.50 -14.97 -1.21
CA GLN A 43 3.91 -14.19 -2.29
C GLN A 43 2.62 -13.46 -1.86
N GLN A 44 1.79 -14.06 -1.00
CA GLN A 44 0.58 -13.42 -0.47
C GLN A 44 0.89 -12.36 0.60
N ASP A 45 1.85 -12.62 1.50
CA ASP A 45 2.21 -11.69 2.56
C ASP A 45 2.78 -10.38 2.00
N GLY A 46 3.70 -10.47 1.03
CA GLY A 46 4.27 -9.27 0.41
C GLY A 46 3.25 -8.45 -0.41
N GLY A 47 2.24 -9.08 -1.00
CA GLY A 47 1.16 -8.38 -1.70
C GLY A 47 0.25 -7.59 -0.75
N ARG A 48 -0.12 -8.21 0.38
CA ARG A 48 -0.89 -7.53 1.44
C ARG A 48 -0.13 -6.37 2.07
N GLN A 49 1.17 -6.53 2.29
CA GLN A 49 2.03 -5.46 2.83
C GLN A 49 2.11 -4.26 1.88
N LEU A 50 2.25 -4.48 0.57
CA LEU A 50 2.23 -3.41 -0.45
C LEU A 50 0.87 -2.70 -0.45
N GLN A 51 -0.23 -3.45 -0.41
CA GLN A 51 -1.57 -2.87 -0.36
C GLN A 51 -1.78 -2.02 0.90
N GLN A 52 -1.36 -2.49 2.06
CA GLN A 52 -1.45 -1.73 3.32
C GLN A 52 -0.64 -0.44 3.28
N GLN A 53 0.56 -0.47 2.69
CA GLN A 53 1.39 0.73 2.52
C GLN A 53 0.73 1.75 1.59
N ILE A 54 0.17 1.30 0.46
CA ILE A 54 -0.57 2.17 -0.48
C ILE A 54 -1.77 2.83 0.22
N ILE A 55 -2.55 2.06 1.00
CA ILE A 55 -3.69 2.59 1.77
C ILE A 55 -3.22 3.65 2.76
N ALA A 56 -2.17 3.37 3.54
CA ALA A 56 -1.67 4.30 4.54
C ALA A 56 -1.12 5.61 3.94
N ILE A 57 -0.46 5.54 2.77
CA ILE A 57 0.00 6.73 2.03
C ILE A 57 -1.21 7.51 1.49
N ASN A 58 -2.21 6.84 0.93
CA ASN A 58 -3.44 7.50 0.47
C ASN A 58 -4.19 8.18 1.61
N GLU A 59 -4.28 7.56 2.79
CA GLU A 59 -4.88 8.18 3.97
C GLU A 59 -4.10 9.42 4.43
N GLU A 60 -2.77 9.40 4.37
CA GLU A 60 -1.93 10.55 4.69
C GLU A 60 -2.11 11.68 3.66
N LEU A 61 -2.16 11.35 2.36
CA LEU A 61 -2.43 12.31 1.29
C LEU A 61 -3.83 12.93 1.42
N LEU A 62 -4.86 12.12 1.75
CA LEU A 62 -6.22 12.59 2.01
C LEU A 62 -6.27 13.53 3.21
N ARG A 63 -5.60 13.16 4.32
CA ARG A 63 -5.48 14.02 5.50
C ARG A 63 -4.85 15.38 5.15
N ARG A 64 -3.80 15.39 4.33
CA ARG A 64 -3.10 16.61 3.89
C ARG A 64 -3.92 17.45 2.92
N ALA A 65 -4.73 16.82 2.08
CA ALA A 65 -5.65 17.51 1.18
C ALA A 65 -6.84 18.17 1.90
N GLY A 66 -6.89 18.12 3.24
CA GLY A 66 -8.03 18.62 4.03
C GLY A 66 -9.22 17.66 4.05
N GLY A 67 -9.10 16.49 3.42
CA GLY A 67 -10.03 15.38 3.53
C GLY A 67 -9.83 14.67 4.86
N GLY A 68 -10.21 15.32 5.96
CA GLY A 68 -10.22 14.70 7.28
C GLY A 68 -10.95 13.36 7.20
N SER A 69 -10.31 12.30 7.69
CA SER A 69 -10.82 10.93 7.69
C SER A 69 -12.21 10.90 8.33
N ARG A 70 -13.26 11.00 7.52
CA ARG A 70 -14.62 10.58 7.88
C ARG A 70 -14.58 9.06 7.99
N ARG A 71 -14.01 8.56 9.08
CA ARG A 71 -14.18 7.16 9.46
C ARG A 71 -15.69 6.97 9.64
N PRO A 72 -16.31 5.91 9.08
CA PRO A 72 -17.69 5.62 9.40
C PRO A 72 -17.80 5.47 10.92
N ILE A 73 -18.67 6.28 11.54
CA ILE A 73 -19.01 6.12 12.95
C ILE A 73 -19.82 4.83 13.00
N TYR A 74 -19.18 3.73 13.38
CA TYR A 74 -19.91 2.56 13.86
C TYR A 74 -20.53 2.97 15.20
N LEU A 75 -21.82 3.33 15.16
CA LEU A 75 -22.63 3.41 16.36
C LEU A 75 -22.77 1.98 16.89
N ALA A 76 -22.19 1.73 18.06
CA ALA A 76 -22.37 0.51 18.84
C ALA A 76 -23.77 0.48 19.47
#